data_AF-A0A621ZBJ4-F1
#
_entry.id   AF-A0A621ZBJ4-F1
#
_cell.length_a   1.000
_cell.length_b   1.000
_cell.length_c   1.000
_cell.angle_alpha   90.00
_cell.angle_beta   90.00
_cell.angle_gamma   90.00
#
_symmetry.space_group_name_H-M   'P 1'
#
loop_
_entity.id
_entity.type
_entity.pdbx_description
1 polymer ?
#
loop_
_entity_poly.entity_id
_entity_poly.type
_entity_poly.pdbx_seq_one_letter_code
_entity_poly.pdbx_strand_id
1 'polypeptide(L)'
;ELDGQVLLLGVGHDANTTLHLAELMAKVPYGVPRHCTILQDGKLVRVDYLENDHCCERFALADRWLKEKSLQKEGPVGHAFARLIRSRDIVATALGQLGRDPLIFLHPPEAGCEECDAARQSIG
;
A
#
# COMPACT_ATOMS: atom_id res chain seq x y z
N GLU A 1 6.75 13.95 0.91
CA GLU A 1 7.41 15.26 0.69
C GLU A 1 7.94 15.88 1.98
N LEU A 2 7.07 16.25 2.94
CA LEU A 2 7.40 17.00 4.17
C LEU A 2 8.17 16.22 5.28
N ASP A 3 8.74 15.07 4.96
CA ASP A 3 9.46 14.19 5.90
C ASP A 3 8.70 13.85 7.21
N GLY A 4 7.38 13.70 7.10
CA GLY A 4 6.52 13.32 8.23
C GLY A 4 6.70 11.86 8.68
N GLN A 5 6.04 11.53 9.79
CA GLN A 5 6.01 10.17 10.36
C GLN A 5 4.62 9.56 10.25
N VAL A 6 4.57 8.24 10.11
CA VAL A 6 3.36 7.42 10.09
C VAL A 6 3.32 6.63 11.39
N LEU A 7 2.21 6.73 12.12
CA LEU A 7 1.92 5.98 13.32
C LEU A 7 0.81 4.97 13.03
N LEU A 8 1.14 3.68 13.11
CA LEU A 8 0.16 2.60 13.08
C LEU A 8 -0.22 2.28 14.52
N LEU A 9 -1.47 2.51 14.89
CA LEU A 9 -1.94 2.42 16.28
C LEU A 9 -2.99 1.33 16.41
N GLY A 10 -2.58 0.12 16.82
CA GLY A 10 -3.48 -1.03 16.90
C GLY A 10 -3.82 -1.66 15.55
N VAL A 11 -3.12 -1.28 14.48
CA VAL A 11 -3.27 -1.82 13.13
C VAL A 11 -1.92 -2.30 12.57
N GLY A 12 -1.97 -3.16 11.55
CA GLY A 12 -0.79 -3.60 10.80
C GLY A 12 -0.48 -2.70 9.61
N HIS A 13 0.44 -3.17 8.77
CA HIS A 13 0.81 -2.47 7.53
C HIS A 13 -0.25 -2.58 6.43
N ASP A 14 -1.20 -3.50 6.56
CA ASP A 14 -2.43 -3.56 5.76
C ASP A 14 -3.20 -2.22 5.79
N ALA A 15 -3.12 -1.46 6.88
CA ALA A 15 -3.70 -0.12 7.00
C ALA A 15 -2.73 1.02 6.61
N ASN A 16 -1.52 0.72 6.13
CA ASN A 16 -0.50 1.73 5.84
C ASN A 16 -0.60 2.23 4.40
N THR A 17 -1.44 3.23 4.17
CA THR A 17 -1.69 3.85 2.86
C THR A 17 -0.44 4.43 2.17
N THR A 18 0.66 4.66 2.91
CA THR A 18 1.94 5.08 2.30
C THR A 18 2.52 3.98 1.41
N LEU A 19 2.16 2.71 1.60
CA LEU A 19 2.59 1.62 0.72
C LEU A 19 1.94 1.70 -0.67
N HIS A 20 0.66 2.06 -0.77
CA HIS A 20 0.04 2.35 -2.07
C HIS A 20 0.69 3.52 -2.80
N LEU A 21 1.11 4.56 -2.06
CA LEU A 21 1.90 5.64 -2.66
C LEU A 21 3.22 5.10 -3.24
N ALA A 22 3.89 4.16 -2.55
CA ALA A 22 5.11 3.56 -3.06
C ALA A 22 4.87 2.70 -4.32
N GLU A 23 3.75 1.99 -4.41
CA GLU A 23 3.35 1.26 -5.62
C GLU A 23 3.16 2.19 -6.83
N LEU A 24 2.44 3.30 -6.65
CA LEU A 24 2.28 4.32 -7.69
C LEU A 24 3.63 4.92 -8.10
N MET A 25 4.50 5.22 -7.15
CA MET A 25 5.85 5.73 -7.41
C MET A 25 6.74 4.71 -8.15
N ALA A 26 6.57 3.42 -7.87
CA ALA A 26 7.25 2.33 -8.56
C ALA A 26 6.70 2.07 -9.97
N LYS A 27 5.53 2.66 -10.32
CA LYS A 27 4.80 2.38 -11.55
C LYS A 27 4.52 0.88 -11.70
N VAL A 28 3.96 0.27 -10.66
CA VAL A 28 3.54 -1.13 -10.70
C VAL A 28 2.62 -1.41 -11.91
N PRO A 29 2.67 -2.61 -12.50
CA PRO A 29 2.02 -2.86 -13.78
C PRO A 29 0.52 -3.20 -13.67
N TYR A 30 -0.05 -3.28 -12.46
CA TYR A 30 -1.46 -3.59 -12.23
C TYR A 30 -2.27 -2.32 -11.90
N GLY A 31 -3.51 -2.30 -12.40
CA GLY A 31 -4.47 -1.24 -12.12
C GLY A 31 -5.89 -1.68 -12.49
N VAL A 32 -6.78 -1.76 -11.51
CA VAL A 32 -8.18 -2.16 -11.70
C VAL A 32 -9.07 -0.94 -11.95
N PRO A 33 -10.09 -1.02 -12.84
CA PRO A 33 -11.01 0.08 -13.07
C PRO A 33 -11.82 0.44 -11.81
N ARG A 34 -11.78 1.71 -11.43
CA ARG A 34 -12.54 2.30 -10.32
C ARG A 34 -13.17 3.61 -10.76
N HIS A 35 -14.09 4.12 -9.95
CA HIS A 35 -14.74 5.39 -10.22
C HIS A 35 -15.08 6.14 -8.93
N CYS A 36 -15.15 7.45 -9.03
CA CYS A 36 -15.73 8.31 -8.00
C CYS A 36 -16.76 9.26 -8.64
N THR A 37 -17.56 9.91 -7.80
CA THR A 37 -18.54 10.91 -8.25
C THR A 37 -18.19 12.25 -7.62
N ILE A 38 -18.05 13.28 -8.46
CA ILE A 38 -17.78 14.65 -8.03
C ILE A 38 -18.97 15.56 -8.35
N LEU A 39 -19.05 16.70 -7.67
CA LEU A 39 -19.96 17.78 -8.02
C LEU A 39 -19.20 18.78 -8.91
N GLN A 40 -19.56 18.88 -10.18
CA GLN A 40 -18.97 19.81 -11.14
C GLN A 40 -20.08 20.67 -11.75
N ASP A 41 -19.97 21.99 -11.58
CA ASP A 41 -20.95 22.97 -12.08
C ASP A 41 -22.41 22.65 -11.66
N GLY A 42 -22.57 22.19 -10.42
CA GLY A 42 -23.87 21.81 -9.85
C GLY A 42 -24.42 20.47 -10.33
N LYS A 43 -23.66 19.69 -11.10
CA LYS A 43 -24.05 18.36 -11.61
C LYS A 43 -23.18 17.25 -11.03
N LEU A 44 -23.76 16.09 -10.79
CA LEU A 44 -23.02 14.89 -10.40
C LEU A 44 -22.32 14.30 -11.64
N VAL A 45 -21.00 14.17 -11.58
CA VAL A 45 -20.15 13.66 -12.67
C VAL A 45 -19.38 12.45 -12.18
N ARG A 46 -19.48 11.34 -12.91
CA ARG A 46 -18.67 10.15 -12.71
C ARG A 46 -17.28 10.35 -13.32
N VAL A 47 -16.24 10.03 -12.57
CA VAL A 47 -14.83 10.06 -12.99
C VAL A 47 -14.29 8.65 -12.88
N ASP A 48 -13.99 8.03 -14.02
CA ASP A 48 -13.35 6.71 -14.09
C ASP A 48 -11.81 6.85 -14.05
N TYR A 49 -11.15 5.94 -13.36
CA TYR A 49 -9.69 5.87 -13.24
C TYR A 49 -9.23 4.42 -13.01
N LEU A 50 -7.92 4.19 -13.08
CA LEU A 50 -7.30 2.92 -12.67
C LEU A 50 -6.68 3.09 -11.28
N GLU A 51 -6.91 2.12 -10.40
CA GLU A 51 -6.36 2.08 -9.04
C GLU A 51 -5.49 0.83 -8.87
N ASN A 52 -4.32 0.97 -8.25
CA ASN A 52 -3.42 -0.14 -7.88
C ASN A 52 -3.95 -0.90 -6.65
N ASP A 53 -5.22 -1.30 -6.69
CA ASP A 53 -5.93 -1.90 -5.57
C ASP A 53 -5.81 -3.44 -5.54
N HIS A 54 -5.77 -4.00 -4.33
CA HIS A 54 -5.74 -5.42 -4.02
C HIS A 54 -6.01 -5.61 -2.51
N CYS A 55 -6.06 -6.85 -2.00
CA CYS A 55 -6.49 -7.13 -0.62
C CYS A 55 -5.59 -6.57 0.51
N CYS A 56 -4.47 -5.90 0.18
CA CYS A 56 -3.51 -5.29 1.10
C CYS A 56 -2.82 -6.19 2.16
N GLU A 57 -3.22 -7.45 2.34
CA GLU A 57 -2.69 -8.30 3.43
C GLU A 57 -1.16 -8.46 3.40
N ARG A 58 -0.58 -8.55 2.19
CA ARG A 58 0.87 -8.71 2.02
C ARG A 58 1.67 -7.44 2.29
N PHE A 59 1.01 -6.31 2.58
CA PHE A 59 1.70 -5.16 3.16
C PHE A 59 2.34 -5.50 4.51
N ALA A 60 1.86 -6.52 5.22
CA ALA A 60 2.51 -7.06 6.41
C ALA A 60 3.99 -7.44 6.20
N LEU A 61 4.44 -7.72 4.96
CA LEU A 61 5.84 -7.96 4.63
C LEU A 61 6.75 -6.78 4.99
N ALA A 62 6.21 -5.55 4.97
CA ALA A 62 6.94 -4.34 5.32
C ALA A 62 7.44 -4.34 6.77
N ASP A 63 6.74 -5.03 7.68
CA ASP A 63 7.11 -5.14 9.09
C ASP A 63 8.54 -5.71 9.21
N ARG A 64 8.80 -6.84 8.53
CA ARG A 64 10.13 -7.46 8.48
C ARG A 64 11.18 -6.54 7.85
N TRP A 65 10.88 -5.95 6.70
CA TRP A 65 11.86 -5.14 5.95
C TRP A 65 12.31 -3.88 6.71
N LEU A 66 11.38 -3.25 7.45
CA LEU A 66 11.66 -2.06 8.24
C LEU A 66 12.40 -2.41 9.53
N LYS A 67 12.06 -3.53 10.17
CA LYS A 67 12.76 -4.03 11.37
C LYS A 67 14.20 -4.46 11.08
N GLU A 68 14.45 -5.17 9.97
CA GLU A 68 15.81 -5.58 9.57
C GLU A 68 16.75 -4.37 9.38
N LYS A 69 16.21 -3.20 9.02
CA LYS A 69 16.95 -1.95 8.86
C LYS A 69 16.91 -1.05 10.11
N SER A 70 16.29 -1.48 11.20
CA SER A 70 16.07 -0.69 12.41
C SER A 70 15.33 0.64 12.16
N LEU A 71 14.40 0.68 11.19
CA LEU A 71 13.66 1.90 10.78
C LEU A 71 12.30 2.04 11.47
N GLN A 72 11.80 0.97 12.08
CA GLN A 72 10.51 0.94 12.76
C GLN A 72 10.71 0.94 14.27
N LYS A 73 10.13 1.93 14.96
CA LYS A 73 10.03 1.94 16.42
C LYS A 73 8.72 1.27 16.83
N GLU A 74 8.78 0.44 17.87
CA GLU A 74 7.64 -0.32 18.38
C GLU A 74 7.45 -0.03 19.87
N GLY A 75 6.20 -0.03 20.34
CA GLY A 75 5.90 0.15 21.76
C GLY A 75 4.41 0.24 22.05
N PRO A 76 4.01 0.19 23.33
CA PRO A 76 2.62 0.40 23.71
C PRO A 76 2.23 1.88 23.64
N VAL A 77 1.03 2.16 23.15
CA VAL A 77 0.37 3.47 23.28
C VAL A 77 -1.05 3.20 23.79
N GLY A 78 -1.28 3.53 25.07
CA GLY A 78 -2.42 2.96 25.80
C GLY A 78 -2.31 1.44 25.84
N HIS A 79 -3.35 0.75 25.39
CA HIS A 79 -3.37 -0.72 25.28
C HIS A 79 -3.00 -1.25 23.90
N ALA A 80 -2.78 -0.36 22.91
CA ALA A 80 -2.49 -0.76 21.54
C ALA A 80 -0.99 -1.01 21.35
N PHE A 81 -0.66 -2.04 20.56
CA PHE A 81 0.67 -2.16 19.97
C PHE A 81 0.82 -1.14 18.85
N ALA A 82 1.83 -0.27 18.97
CA ALA A 82 2.05 0.82 18.03
C ALA A 82 3.37 0.65 17.27
N ARG A 83 3.37 1.13 16.02
CA ARG A 83 4.56 1.23 15.16
C ARG A 83 4.72 2.67 14.68
N LEU A 84 5.89 3.26 14.86
CA LEU A 84 6.21 4.60 14.38
C LEU A 84 7.37 4.52 13.37
N ILE A 85 7.11 4.98 12.14
CA ILE A 85 8.06 4.92 11.02
C ILE A 85 8.05 6.26 10.28
N ARG A 86 9.19 6.71 9.75
CA ARG A 86 9.22 7.88 8.85
C ARG A 86 8.58 7.52 7.52
N SER A 87 7.78 8.42 6.96
CA SER A 87 7.11 8.19 5.66
C SER A 87 8.12 7.91 4.55
N ARG A 88 9.26 8.63 4.52
CA ARG A 88 10.33 8.40 3.54
C ARG A 88 10.98 7.02 3.67
N ASP A 89 11.10 6.50 4.89
CA ASP A 89 11.72 5.19 5.14
C ASP A 89 10.81 4.05 4.70
N ILE A 90 9.48 4.21 4.84
CA ILE A 90 8.47 3.31 4.26
C ILE A 90 8.61 3.29 2.74
N VAL A 91 8.53 4.46 2.11
CA VAL A 91 8.59 4.58 0.64
C VAL A 91 9.89 4.02 0.09
N ALA A 92 11.05 4.43 0.62
CA ALA A 92 12.35 3.96 0.13
C ALA A 92 12.52 2.44 0.30
N THR A 93 11.99 1.86 1.38
CA THR A 93 12.06 0.42 1.60
C THR A 93 11.13 -0.34 0.65
N ALA A 94 9.90 0.11 0.47
CA ALA A 94 8.94 -0.52 -0.44
C ALA A 94 9.41 -0.43 -1.90
N LEU A 95 9.90 0.73 -2.35
CA LEU A 95 10.47 0.90 -3.69
C LEU A 95 11.62 -0.07 -3.96
N GLY A 96 12.47 -0.32 -2.95
CA GLY A 96 13.57 -1.28 -3.08
C GLY A 96 13.10 -2.73 -3.27
N GLN A 97 11.93 -3.10 -2.77
CA GLN A 97 11.36 -4.43 -2.98
C GLN A 97 10.58 -4.50 -4.30
N LEU A 98 9.76 -3.49 -4.59
CA LEU A 98 9.02 -3.38 -5.86
C LEU A 98 9.94 -3.33 -7.08
N GLY A 99 11.12 -2.74 -6.95
CA GLY A 99 12.14 -2.76 -8.01
C GLY A 99 12.75 -4.14 -8.29
N ARG A 100 12.59 -5.11 -7.37
CA ARG A 100 13.01 -6.51 -7.56
C ARG A 100 11.87 -7.38 -8.05
N ASP A 101 10.70 -7.18 -7.46
CA ASP A 101 9.47 -7.88 -7.82
C ASP A 101 8.29 -6.89 -7.72
N PRO A 102 7.80 -6.37 -8.87
CA PRO A 102 6.69 -5.44 -8.90
C PRO A 102 5.38 -6.03 -8.38
N LEU A 103 5.27 -7.36 -8.30
CA LEU A 103 4.05 -8.07 -7.88
C LEU A 103 4.15 -8.60 -6.44
N ILE A 104 5.17 -8.19 -5.68
CA ILE A 104 5.48 -8.73 -4.36
C ILE A 104 4.30 -8.61 -3.36
N PHE A 105 3.46 -7.58 -3.52
CA PHE A 105 2.28 -7.35 -2.69
C PHE A 105 1.02 -8.08 -3.15
N LEU A 106 1.02 -8.67 -4.33
CA LEU A 106 -0.09 -9.54 -4.76
C LEU A 106 0.13 -10.96 -4.21
N HIS A 107 -0.94 -11.58 -3.75
CA HIS A 107 -0.93 -13.01 -3.45
C HIS A 107 -0.58 -13.82 -4.69
N PRO A 108 0.17 -14.93 -4.55
CA PRO A 108 0.43 -15.79 -5.68
C PRO A 108 -0.89 -16.48 -6.13
N PRO A 109 -1.03 -16.87 -7.41
CA PRO A 109 -2.30 -17.38 -7.95
C PRO A 109 -2.91 -18.55 -7.16
N GLU A 110 -2.06 -19.42 -6.61
CA GLU A 110 -2.49 -20.58 -5.81
C GLU A 110 -3.16 -20.22 -4.48
N ALA A 111 -3.05 -18.96 -4.03
CA ALA A 111 -3.72 -18.51 -2.81
C ALA A 111 -5.23 -18.27 -3.00
N GLY A 112 -5.72 -18.18 -4.25
CA GLY A 112 -7.14 -17.97 -4.55
C GLY A 112 -7.69 -16.64 -4.02
N CYS A 113 -6.88 -15.58 -4.03
CA CYS A 113 -7.29 -14.26 -3.57
C CYS A 113 -7.89 -13.47 -4.75
N GLU A 114 -9.22 -13.34 -4.77
CA GLU A 114 -9.97 -12.73 -5.88
C GLU A 114 -9.46 -11.32 -6.25
N GLU A 115 -9.19 -10.48 -5.26
CA GLU A 115 -8.71 -9.11 -5.49
C GLU A 115 -7.30 -9.07 -6.09
N CYS A 116 -6.41 -9.93 -5.61
CA CYS A 116 -5.05 -10.04 -6.16
C CYS A 116 -5.06 -10.67 -7.55
N ASP A 117 -5.98 -11.59 -7.83
CA ASP A 117 -6.16 -12.18 -9.16
C ASP A 117 -6.68 -11.15 -10.14
N ALA A 118 -7.64 -10.30 -9.74
CA ALA A 118 -8.12 -9.18 -10.56
C ALA A 118 -7.00 -8.19 -10.87
N ALA A 119 -6.18 -7.82 -9.88
CA ALA A 119 -5.01 -6.98 -10.09
C ALA A 119 -4.02 -7.64 -11.07
N ARG A 120 -3.74 -8.94 -10.91
CA ARG A 120 -2.85 -9.68 -11.80
C ARG A 120 -3.37 -9.76 -13.23
N GLN A 121 -4.67 -9.97 -13.42
CA GLN A 121 -5.33 -10.01 -14.73
C GLN A 121 -5.38 -8.63 -15.41
N SER A 122 -5.27 -7.53 -14.65
CA SER A 122 -5.22 -6.18 -15.20
C SER A 122 -3.90 -5.84 -15.90
N ILE A 123 -2.86 -6.66 -15.70
CA ILE A 123 -1.56 -6.50 -16.34
C ILE A 123 -1.72 -6.87 -17.83
N GLY A 124 -1.45 -5.91 -18.71
CA GLY A 124 -1.57 -6.04 -20.17
C GLY A 124 -0.59 -7.03 -20.80
#